data_AF-A0A142Y7G7-F1
#
_entry.id   AF-A0A142Y7G7-F1
#
_cell.length_a   1.000
_cell.length_b   1.000
_cell.length_c   1.000
_cell.angle_alpha   90.00
_cell.angle_beta   90.00
_cell.angle_gamma   90.00
#
_symmetry.space_group_name_H-M   'P 1'
#
loop_
_entity.id
_entity.type
_entity.pdbx_description
1 polymer ?
#
loop_
_entity_poly.entity_id
_entity_poly.type
_entity_poly.pdbx_seq_one_letter_code
_entity_poly.pdbx_strand_id
1 'polypeptide(L)'
;MFEDDFNIEDLDRLIPIVDRLMQSGTLTEEEKWAVDQSCRAASDLLFIRHSETAKAFYAHPDIEERCASSIREWLVENSGAKPGTVTAICGRMHVASYDLDGNLGLYPFRDS
;
A
#
# COMPACT_ATOMS: atom_id res chain seq x y z
N MET A 1 -13.96 11.60 20.31
CA MET A 1 -14.38 10.20 20.13
C MET A 1 -15.06 10.14 18.78
N PHE A 2 -14.27 9.97 17.71
CA PHE A 2 -14.70 9.87 16.30
C PHE A 2 -14.07 8.60 15.70
N GLU A 3 -14.03 7.51 16.47
CA GLU A 3 -13.26 6.31 16.10
C GLU A 3 -14.10 5.20 15.47
N ASP A 4 -15.42 5.34 15.43
CA ASP A 4 -16.29 4.35 14.80
C ASP A 4 -16.98 4.99 13.58
N ASP A 5 -17.02 4.25 12.47
CA ASP A 5 -17.83 4.50 11.26
C ASP A 5 -17.21 5.26 10.07
N PHE A 6 -15.90 5.14 9.81
CA PHE A 6 -15.42 5.35 8.42
C PHE A 6 -15.14 4.00 7.76
N ASN A 7 -16.14 3.46 7.07
CA ASN A 7 -16.04 2.19 6.37
C ASN A 7 -15.53 2.41 4.94
N ILE A 8 -14.62 1.56 4.45
CA ILE A 8 -14.10 1.66 3.07
C ILE A 8 -15.23 1.58 2.04
N GLU A 9 -16.30 0.85 2.33
CA GLU A 9 -17.49 0.77 1.47
C GLU A 9 -18.21 2.14 1.28
N ASP A 10 -18.00 3.08 2.20
CA ASP A 10 -18.58 4.43 2.07
C ASP A 10 -17.78 5.30 1.09
N LEU A 11 -16.48 5.04 0.87
CA LEU A 11 -15.69 5.70 -0.18
C LEU A 11 -16.19 5.37 -1.58
N ASP A 12 -16.48 4.09 -1.85
CA ASP A 12 -17.00 3.64 -3.15
C ASP A 12 -18.36 4.27 -3.47
N ARG A 13 -19.14 4.62 -2.44
CA ARG A 13 -20.40 5.36 -2.58
C ARG A 13 -20.22 6.85 -2.78
N LEU A 14 -19.15 7.43 -2.23
CA LEU A 14 -18.86 8.86 -2.31
C LEU A 14 -18.32 9.26 -3.69
N ILE A 15 -17.53 8.42 -4.35
CA ILE A 15 -16.93 8.72 -5.67
C ILE A 15 -18.01 9.13 -6.70
N PRO A 16 -19.10 8.36 -6.94
CA PRO A 16 -20.13 8.74 -7.89
C PRO A 16 -20.96 9.97 -7.46
N ILE A 17 -20.97 10.32 -6.17
CA ILE A 17 -21.65 11.53 -5.66
C ILE A 17 -20.79 12.75 -5.97
N VAL A 18 -19.49 12.67 -5.69
CA VAL A 18 -18.52 13.74 -5.99
C VAL A 18 -18.46 13.97 -7.50
N ASP A 19 -18.40 12.91 -8.32
CA ASP A 19 -18.39 13.05 -9.78
C ASP A 19 -19.65 13.76 -10.31
N ARG A 20 -20.83 13.39 -9.78
CA ARG A 20 -22.09 14.06 -10.14
C ARG A 20 -22.10 15.51 -9.70
N LEU A 21 -21.58 15.83 -8.52
CA LEU A 21 -21.46 17.21 -8.04
C LEU A 21 -20.53 18.03 -8.94
N MET A 22 -19.37 17.48 -9.32
CA MET A 22 -18.41 18.14 -10.20
C MET A 22 -18.97 18.39 -11.61
N GLN A 23 -19.81 17.47 -12.11
CA GLN A 23 -20.43 17.54 -13.44
C GLN A 23 -21.76 18.31 -13.48
N SER A 24 -22.36 18.58 -12.32
CA SER A 24 -23.67 19.24 -12.21
C SER A 24 -23.74 20.66 -12.80
N GLY A 25 -22.58 21.31 -12.98
CA GLY A 25 -22.49 22.70 -13.40
C GLY A 25 -22.93 23.71 -12.33
N THR A 26 -23.25 23.25 -11.10
CA THR A 26 -23.69 24.15 -10.00
C THR A 26 -22.54 24.73 -9.19
N LEU A 27 -21.35 24.13 -9.25
CA LEU A 27 -20.16 24.61 -8.56
C LEU A 27 -19.41 25.65 -9.39
N THR A 28 -18.89 26.69 -8.74
CA THR A 28 -17.87 27.57 -9.34
C THR A 28 -16.56 26.82 -9.55
N GLU A 29 -15.66 27.38 -10.36
CA GLU A 29 -14.33 26.77 -10.56
C GLU A 29 -13.50 26.73 -9.27
N GLU A 30 -13.65 27.71 -8.37
CA GLU A 30 -12.99 27.72 -7.06
C GLU A 30 -13.54 26.61 -6.15
N GLU A 31 -14.85 26.38 -6.16
CA GLU A 31 -15.48 25.31 -5.40
C GLU A 31 -15.08 23.93 -5.93
N LYS A 32 -15.03 23.76 -7.26
CA LYS A 32 -14.51 22.53 -7.89
C LYS A 32 -13.06 22.26 -7.49
N TRP A 33 -12.21 23.28 -7.51
CA TRP A 33 -10.83 23.16 -7.07
C TRP A 33 -10.73 22.75 -5.60
N ALA A 34 -11.52 23.36 -4.72
CA ALA A 34 -11.55 23.02 -3.30
C ALA A 34 -11.99 21.56 -3.05
N VAL A 35 -12.98 21.06 -3.81
CA VAL A 35 -13.42 19.67 -3.76
C VAL A 35 -12.30 18.72 -4.22
N ASP A 36 -11.64 19.01 -5.34
CA ASP A 36 -10.50 18.20 -5.83
C ASP A 36 -9.37 18.13 -4.80
N GLN A 37 -8.97 19.26 -4.22
CA GLN A 37 -7.92 19.29 -3.19
C GLN A 37 -8.33 18.51 -1.93
N SER A 38 -9.60 18.59 -1.53
CA SER A 38 -10.11 17.84 -0.38
C SER A 38 -10.08 16.32 -0.64
N CYS A 39 -10.42 15.88 -1.85
CA CYS A 39 -10.34 14.47 -2.24
C CYS A 39 -8.90 13.95 -2.26
N ARG A 40 -7.94 14.76 -2.75
CA ARG A 40 -6.50 14.43 -2.69
C ARG A 40 -6.02 14.30 -1.26
N ALA A 41 -6.30 15.30 -0.42
CA ALA A 41 -5.92 15.27 0.98
C ALA A 41 -6.54 14.07 1.73
N ALA A 42 -7.79 13.71 1.43
CA ALA A 42 -8.42 12.52 2.00
C ALA A 42 -7.71 11.23 1.56
N SER A 43 -7.32 11.14 0.28
CA SER A 43 -6.57 9.99 -0.24
C SER A 43 -5.19 9.87 0.41
N ASP A 44 -4.50 10.99 0.59
CA ASP A 44 -3.20 11.04 1.27
C ASP A 44 -3.33 10.59 2.74
N LEU A 45 -4.37 11.03 3.45
CA LEU A 45 -4.62 10.61 4.84
C LEU A 45 -4.93 9.11 4.94
N LEU A 46 -5.72 8.56 4.02
CA LEU A 46 -5.99 7.12 3.96
C LEU A 46 -4.72 6.32 3.70
N PHE A 47 -3.87 6.80 2.79
CA PHE A 47 -2.59 6.19 2.50
C PHE A 47 -1.66 6.19 3.71
N ILE A 48 -1.53 7.33 4.41
CA ILE A 48 -0.72 7.45 5.64
C ILE A 48 -1.23 6.47 6.70
N ARG A 49 -2.53 6.45 6.96
CA ARG A 49 -3.14 5.53 7.95
C ARG A 49 -2.91 4.07 7.58
N HIS A 50 -3.04 3.72 6.31
CA HIS A 50 -2.74 2.37 5.82
C HIS A 50 -1.27 2.02 6.04
N SER A 51 -0.35 2.93 5.68
CA SER A 51 1.10 2.75 5.86
C SER A 51 1.47 2.53 7.34
N GLU A 52 0.91 3.31 8.26
CA GLU A 52 1.12 3.15 9.70
C GLU A 52 0.57 1.82 10.23
N THR A 53 -0.64 1.46 9.82
CA THR A 53 -1.28 0.18 10.21
C THR A 53 -0.49 -1.01 9.67
N ALA A 54 -0.04 -0.95 8.41
CA ALA A 54 0.79 -1.97 7.80
C ALA A 54 2.13 -2.10 8.53
N LYS A 55 2.81 -0.99 8.82
CA LYS A 55 4.07 -1.00 9.60
C LYS A 55 3.88 -1.70 10.95
N ALA A 56 2.79 -1.41 11.67
CA ALA A 56 2.48 -2.06 12.94
C ALA A 56 2.21 -3.56 12.77
N PHE A 57 1.43 -3.96 11.77
CA PHE A 57 1.13 -5.36 11.46
C PHE A 57 2.41 -6.17 11.16
N TYR A 58 3.27 -5.65 10.29
CA TYR A 58 4.49 -6.35 9.88
C TYR A 58 5.62 -6.29 10.93
N ALA A 59 5.52 -5.42 11.93
CA ALA A 59 6.42 -5.39 13.08
C ALA A 59 6.05 -6.42 14.15
N HIS A 60 4.94 -7.14 14.01
CA HIS A 60 4.55 -8.18 14.96
C HIS A 60 5.49 -9.40 14.81
N PRO A 61 6.06 -9.94 15.91
CA PRO A 61 7.12 -10.96 15.82
C PRO A 61 6.74 -12.24 15.07
N ASP A 62 5.49 -12.69 15.18
CA ASP A 62 4.99 -13.88 14.47
C ASP A 62 4.90 -13.66 12.95
N ILE A 63 4.50 -12.46 12.52
CA ILE A 63 4.48 -12.06 11.12
C ILE A 63 5.90 -11.94 10.60
N GLU A 64 6.80 -11.29 11.34
CA GLU A 64 8.21 -11.17 10.98
C GLU A 64 8.86 -12.55 10.78
N GLU A 65 8.66 -13.47 11.73
CA GLU A 65 9.17 -14.84 11.65
C GLU A 65 8.59 -15.61 10.45
N ARG A 66 7.27 -15.51 10.22
CA ARG A 66 6.64 -16.16 9.06
C ARG A 66 7.19 -15.62 7.75
N CYS A 67 7.38 -14.31 7.63
CA CYS A 67 7.94 -13.71 6.41
C CYS A 67 9.41 -14.11 6.20
N ALA A 68 10.21 -14.16 7.26
CA ALA A 68 11.57 -14.68 7.18
C ALA A 68 11.61 -16.17 6.76
N SER A 69 10.67 -17.00 7.24
CA SER A 69 10.54 -18.40 6.78
C SER A 69 10.20 -18.47 5.30
N SER A 70 9.16 -17.76 4.86
CA SER A 70 8.74 -17.75 3.46
C SER A 70 9.81 -17.20 2.52
N ILE A 71 10.60 -16.22 2.95
CA ILE A 71 11.77 -15.74 2.18
C ILE A 71 12.80 -16.86 2.02
N ARG A 72 13.15 -17.56 3.10
CA ARG A 72 14.13 -18.67 3.05
C ARG A 72 13.65 -19.80 2.16
N GLU A 73 12.40 -20.21 2.29
CA GLU A 73 11.78 -21.23 1.44
C GLU A 73 11.83 -20.82 -0.04
N TRP A 74 11.42 -19.58 -0.34
CA TRP A 74 11.45 -19.08 -1.70
C TRP A 74 12.88 -19.09 -2.29
N LEU A 75 13.89 -18.66 -1.53
CA LEU A 75 15.29 -18.63 -1.98
C LEU A 75 15.85 -20.04 -2.23
N VAL A 76 15.44 -21.03 -1.45
CA VAL A 76 15.81 -22.45 -1.67
C VAL A 76 15.18 -22.97 -2.96
N GLU A 77 13.87 -22.75 -3.13
CA GLU A 77 13.13 -23.19 -4.32
C GLU A 77 13.56 -22.46 -5.60
N ASN A 78 14.04 -21.23 -5.47
CA ASN A 78 14.38 -20.33 -6.57
C ASN A 78 15.85 -19.91 -6.56
N SER A 79 16.75 -20.84 -6.21
CA SER A 79 18.20 -20.57 -6.15
C SER A 79 18.83 -20.08 -7.47
N GLY A 80 18.18 -20.34 -8.61
CA GLY A 80 18.57 -19.84 -9.93
C GLY A 80 17.82 -18.59 -10.40
N ALA A 81 17.05 -17.93 -9.54
CA ALA A 81 16.29 -16.74 -9.93
C ALA A 81 17.23 -15.61 -10.38
N LYS A 82 16.82 -14.92 -11.45
CA LYS A 82 17.57 -13.78 -11.95
C LYS A 82 17.33 -12.57 -11.06
N PRO A 83 18.32 -11.70 -10.85
CA PRO A 83 18.10 -10.39 -10.26
C PRO A 83 16.98 -9.64 -11.00
N GLY A 84 16.15 -8.91 -10.26
CA GLY A 84 14.96 -8.25 -10.79
C GLY A 84 13.71 -9.14 -10.81
N THR A 85 13.81 -10.42 -10.45
CA THR A 85 12.63 -11.28 -10.26
C THR A 85 11.78 -10.72 -9.12
N VAL A 86 10.50 -10.49 -9.38
CA VAL A 86 9.57 -9.92 -8.40
C VAL A 86 8.66 -11.02 -7.85
N THR A 87 8.47 -11.04 -6.53
CA THR A 87 7.61 -12.00 -5.84
C THR A 87 6.87 -11.32 -4.69
N ALA A 88 5.73 -11.87 -4.29
CA ALA A 88 5.00 -11.42 -3.12
C ALA A 88 5.27 -12.38 -1.94
N ILE A 89 5.76 -11.84 -0.81
CA ILE A 89 5.94 -12.58 0.43
C ILE A 89 5.12 -11.89 1.52
N CYS A 90 4.23 -12.64 2.19
CA CYS A 90 3.30 -12.10 3.19
C CYS A 90 2.47 -10.90 2.71
N GLY A 91 2.17 -10.77 1.42
CA GLY A 91 1.47 -9.60 0.87
C GLY A 91 2.35 -8.38 0.59
N ARG A 92 3.68 -8.46 0.81
CA ARG A 92 4.65 -7.45 0.40
C ARG A 92 5.40 -7.87 -0.86
N MET A 93 5.54 -6.93 -1.79
CA MET A 93 6.34 -7.15 -2.99
C MET A 93 7.83 -7.09 -2.64
N HIS A 94 8.57 -8.08 -3.13
CA HIS A 94 10.01 -8.20 -2.98
C HIS A 94 10.66 -8.35 -4.35
N VAL A 95 11.88 -7.85 -4.47
CA VAL A 95 12.74 -8.04 -5.64
C VAL A 95 13.95 -8.88 -5.26
N ALA A 96 14.25 -9.88 -6.09
CA ALA A 96 15.46 -10.66 -5.97
C ALA A 96 16.66 -9.80 -6.42
N SER A 97 17.70 -9.72 -5.58
CA SER A 97 18.95 -9.03 -5.88
C SER A 97 20.11 -9.72 -5.18
N TYR A 98 21.33 -9.49 -5.64
CA TYR A 98 22.53 -9.94 -4.94
C TYR A 98 22.91 -8.94 -3.83
N ASP A 99 23.33 -9.48 -2.68
CA ASP A 99 23.98 -8.71 -1.62
C ASP A 99 25.44 -8.37 -1.99
N LEU A 100 26.14 -7.67 -1.08
CA LEU A 100 27.55 -7.28 -1.28
C LEU A 100 28.50 -8.49 -1.33
N ASP A 101 28.09 -9.62 -0.77
CA ASP A 101 28.85 -10.87 -0.74
C ASP A 101 28.54 -11.78 -1.94
N GLY A 102 27.63 -11.36 -2.83
CA GLY A 102 27.22 -12.08 -4.03
C GLY A 102 26.13 -13.13 -3.81
N ASN A 103 25.49 -13.16 -2.64
CA ASN A 103 24.40 -14.09 -2.35
C ASN A 103 23.06 -13.52 -2.82
N LEU A 104 22.22 -14.38 -3.39
CA LEU A 104 20.87 -13.98 -3.79
C LEU A 104 20.01 -13.78 -2.53
N GLY A 105 19.39 -12.60 -2.43
CA GLY A 105 18.43 -12.24 -1.39
C GLY A 105 17.15 -11.66 -1.97
N LEU A 106 16.11 -11.61 -1.13
CA LEU A 106 14.87 -10.89 -1.43
C LEU A 106 14.81 -9.60 -0.62
N TYR A 107 14.54 -8.48 -1.30
CA TYR A 107 14.46 -7.17 -0.68
C TYR A 107 13.07 -6.59 -0.90
N PRO A 108 12.38 -6.11 0.15
CA PRO A 108 11.08 -5.50 -0.01
C PRO A 108 11.21 -4.26 -0.90
N PHE A 109 10.18 -4.00 -1.70
CA PHE A 109 10.03 -2.71 -2.35
C PHE A 109 9.95 -1.67 -1.25
N ARG A 110 10.60 -0.51 -1.44
CA ARG A 110 10.45 0.57 -0.46
C ARG A 110 8.97 0.94 -0.43
N ASP A 111 8.36 0.77 0.74
CA ASP A 111 7.08 1.39 1.07
C ASP A 111 7.33 2.91 1.00
N SER A 112 7.05 3.52 -0.16
CA SER A 112 7.16 4.96 -0.39
C SER A 112 6.20 5.73 0.49
#